data_AF-A0A1I4VK90-F1
#
_entry.id   AF-A0A1I4VK90-F1
#
_cell.length_a   1.000
_cell.length_b   1.000
_cell.length_c   1.000
_cell.angle_alpha   90.00
_cell.angle_beta   90.00
_cell.angle_gamma   90.00
#
_symmetry.space_group_name_H-M   'P 1'
#
loop_
_entity.id
_entity.type
_entity.pdbx_description
1 polymer ?
#
loop_
_entity_poly.entity_id
_entity_poly.type
_entity_poly.pdbx_seq_one_letter_code
_entity_poly.pdbx_strand_id
1 'polypeptide(L)'
;MDTKLNEAARELLEQLADRLPKRRLPAYRALADAGETAQLLNELCKILIGRGTAVTPAEKATLTQLLDTVPAGDYDYINNRDQTLAAIQVAEQPQATTHDDLRALSAGTHALLERLADRLPQDRLEEYRTLSRVGEWSMLVDLLSASLVTRRIPISPSERDALAALLNWFRPAAVADLAYVRDRENTLAALNVTDQP
;
A
#
# COMPACT_ATOMS: atom_id res chain seq x y z
N MET A 1 -32.15 -2.95 -17.10
CA MET A 1 -31.62 -1.75 -16.43
C MET A 1 -30.09 -1.77 -16.36
N ASP A 2 -29.43 -2.92 -16.59
CA ASP A 2 -28.00 -3.11 -16.29
C ASP A 2 -26.97 -2.82 -17.39
N THR A 3 -27.36 -2.53 -18.63
CA THR A 3 -26.37 -2.36 -19.72
C THR A 3 -25.48 -1.13 -19.50
N LYS A 4 -26.07 -0.01 -19.04
CA LYS A 4 -25.32 1.22 -18.72
C LYS A 4 -24.40 1.05 -17.51
N LEU A 5 -24.84 0.26 -16.52
CA LEU A 5 -24.06 -0.03 -15.32
C LEU A 5 -22.82 -0.86 -15.68
N ASN A 6 -23.01 -1.90 -16.50
CA ASN A 6 -21.91 -2.75 -16.96
C ASN A 6 -20.94 -1.99 -17.87
N GLU A 7 -21.45 -1.10 -18.73
CA GLU A 7 -20.61 -0.25 -19.60
C GLU A 7 -19.74 0.71 -18.78
N ALA A 8 -20.32 1.40 -17.79
CA ALA A 8 -19.56 2.28 -16.90
C ALA A 8 -18.52 1.53 -16.05
N ALA A 9 -18.82 0.29 -15.62
CA ALA A 9 -17.86 -0.55 -14.93
C ALA A 9 -16.70 -1.00 -15.84
N ARG A 10 -16.99 -1.31 -17.12
CA ARG A 10 -15.96 -1.61 -18.13
C ARG A 10 -15.07 -0.40 -18.42
N GLU A 11 -15.66 0.79 -18.58
CA GLU A 11 -14.89 2.01 -18.79
C GLU A 11 -13.95 2.29 -17.61
N LEU A 12 -14.43 2.16 -16.37
CA LEU A 12 -13.61 2.30 -15.18
C LEU A 12 -12.46 1.26 -15.15
N LEU A 13 -12.73 0.00 -15.51
CA LEU A 13 -11.68 -1.02 -15.62
C LEU A 13 -10.59 -0.61 -16.61
N GLU A 14 -10.95 -0.09 -17.79
CA GLU A 14 -9.97 0.30 -18.81
C GLU A 14 -9.18 1.55 -18.39
N GLN A 15 -9.79 2.52 -17.71
CA GLN A 15 -9.08 3.65 -17.12
C GLN A 15 -8.04 3.20 -16.08
N LEU A 16 -8.33 2.13 -15.35
CA LEU A 16 -7.44 1.55 -14.36
C LEU A 16 -6.43 0.56 -14.94
N ALA A 17 -6.59 0.11 -16.19
CA ALA A 17 -5.91 -1.07 -16.71
C ALA A 17 -4.38 -1.01 -16.61
N ASP A 18 -3.78 0.14 -16.93
CA ASP A 18 -2.32 0.34 -16.86
C ASP A 18 -1.76 0.28 -15.43
N ARG A 19 -2.64 0.48 -14.44
CA ARG A 19 -2.29 0.50 -13.00
C ARG A 19 -2.64 -0.81 -12.29
N LEU A 20 -3.35 -1.71 -12.96
CA LEU A 20 -3.74 -3.00 -12.42
C LEU A 20 -2.73 -4.09 -12.80
N PRO A 21 -2.68 -5.21 -12.05
CA PRO A 21 -1.78 -6.32 -12.39
C PRO A 21 -2.13 -6.90 -13.77
N LYS A 22 -1.20 -6.80 -14.74
CA LYS A 22 -1.41 -7.28 -16.12
C LYS A 22 -1.90 -8.72 -16.22
N ARG A 23 -1.45 -9.60 -15.31
CA ARG A 23 -1.89 -11.01 -15.22
C ARG A 23 -3.36 -11.20 -14.84
N ARG A 24 -3.98 -10.21 -14.19
CA ARG A 24 -5.38 -10.23 -13.73
C ARG A 24 -6.34 -9.56 -14.71
N LEU A 25 -5.84 -8.66 -15.58
CA LEU A 25 -6.67 -7.95 -16.57
C LEU A 25 -7.55 -8.86 -17.43
N PRO A 26 -7.08 -10.02 -17.93
CA PRO A 26 -7.95 -10.90 -18.71
C PRO A 26 -9.17 -11.40 -17.93
N ALA A 27 -8.99 -11.70 -16.63
CA ALA A 27 -10.08 -12.14 -15.77
C ALA A 27 -11.09 -11.00 -15.50
N TYR A 28 -10.61 -9.77 -15.30
CA TYR A 28 -11.49 -8.62 -15.09
C TYR A 28 -12.30 -8.27 -16.34
N ARG A 29 -11.67 -8.32 -17.52
CA ARG A 29 -12.38 -8.12 -18.79
C ARG A 29 -13.44 -9.20 -19.03
N ALA A 30 -13.13 -10.46 -18.71
CA ALA A 30 -14.10 -11.54 -18.78
C ALA A 30 -15.32 -11.31 -17.87
N LEU A 31 -15.13 -10.78 -16.66
CA LEU A 31 -16.24 -10.40 -15.77
C LEU A 31 -17.08 -9.26 -16.36
N ALA A 32 -16.44 -8.23 -16.92
CA ALA A 32 -17.14 -7.13 -17.60
C ALA A 32 -17.95 -7.63 -18.81
N ASP A 33 -17.39 -8.56 -19.58
CA ASP A 33 -18.06 -9.14 -20.75
C ASP A 33 -19.21 -10.07 -20.38
N ALA A 34 -19.10 -10.77 -19.24
CA ALA A 34 -20.18 -11.57 -18.68
C ALA A 34 -21.29 -10.73 -18.01
N GLY A 35 -21.05 -9.43 -17.77
CA GLY A 35 -21.99 -8.56 -17.06
C GLY A 35 -21.95 -8.71 -15.53
N GLU A 36 -20.95 -9.41 -15.00
CA GLU A 36 -20.75 -9.71 -13.57
C GLU A 36 -20.21 -8.47 -12.82
N THR A 37 -20.99 -7.38 -12.85
CA THR A 37 -20.54 -6.05 -12.44
C THR A 37 -20.21 -5.99 -10.96
N ALA A 38 -21.03 -6.60 -10.09
CA ALA A 38 -20.75 -6.63 -8.64
C ALA A 38 -19.44 -7.39 -8.34
N GLN A 39 -19.21 -8.54 -8.98
CA GLN A 39 -17.97 -9.29 -8.80
C GLN A 39 -16.74 -8.50 -9.29
N LEU A 40 -16.86 -7.85 -10.46
CA LEU A 40 -15.80 -7.00 -11.00
C LEU A 40 -15.44 -5.87 -10.03
N LEU A 41 -16.44 -5.12 -9.54
CA LEU A 41 -16.22 -4.01 -8.62
C LEU A 41 -15.62 -4.46 -7.30
N ASN A 42 -16.06 -5.61 -6.77
CA ASN A 42 -15.48 -6.19 -5.56
C ASN A 42 -13.99 -6.52 -5.74
N GLU A 43 -13.62 -7.17 -6.85
CA GLU A 43 -12.22 -7.50 -7.14
C GLU A 43 -11.37 -6.25 -7.43
N LEU A 44 -11.93 -5.24 -8.08
CA LEU A 44 -11.27 -3.95 -8.25
C LEU A 44 -11.00 -3.28 -6.91
N CYS A 45 -11.99 -3.15 -6.03
CA CYS A 45 -11.83 -2.56 -4.70
C CYS A 45 -10.74 -3.28 -3.89
N LYS A 46 -10.76 -4.62 -3.91
CA LYS A 46 -9.75 -5.45 -3.27
C LYS A 46 -8.33 -5.15 -3.75
N ILE A 47 -8.12 -4.99 -5.05
CA ILE A 47 -6.79 -4.64 -5.59
C ILE A 47 -6.41 -3.20 -5.30
N LEU A 48 -7.33 -2.25 -5.45
CA LEU A 48 -7.07 -0.84 -5.19
C LEU A 48 -6.60 -0.63 -3.74
N ILE A 49 -7.26 -1.29 -2.78
CA ILE A 49 -6.88 -1.24 -1.36
C ILE A 49 -5.62 -2.06 -1.11
N GLY A 50 -5.61 -3.34 -1.48
CA GLY A 50 -4.53 -4.27 -1.14
C GLY A 50 -3.18 -3.92 -1.76
N ARG A 51 -3.16 -3.20 -2.88
CA ARG A 51 -1.91 -2.71 -3.52
C ARG A 51 -1.69 -1.21 -3.33
N GLY A 52 -2.63 -0.51 -2.72
CA GLY A 52 -2.59 0.94 -2.60
C GLY A 52 -2.56 1.66 -3.96
N THR A 53 -3.25 1.11 -4.96
CA THR A 53 -3.35 1.76 -6.27
C THR A 53 -4.22 3.01 -6.15
N ALA A 54 -3.63 4.18 -6.41
CA ALA A 54 -4.36 5.44 -6.35
C ALA A 54 -5.30 5.59 -7.54
N VAL A 55 -6.50 6.10 -7.25
CA VAL A 55 -7.48 6.54 -8.24
C VAL A 55 -7.55 8.06 -8.28
N THR A 56 -8.00 8.63 -9.39
CA THR A 56 -8.27 10.06 -9.49
C THR A 56 -9.59 10.41 -8.77
N PRO A 57 -9.84 11.68 -8.42
CA PRO A 57 -11.13 12.09 -7.87
C PRO A 57 -12.32 11.71 -8.77
N ALA A 58 -12.16 11.80 -10.09
CA ALA A 58 -13.17 11.40 -11.06
C ALA A 58 -13.43 9.90 -11.05
N GLU A 59 -12.36 9.08 -11.05
CA GLU A 59 -12.49 7.61 -10.95
C GLU A 59 -13.14 7.18 -9.62
N LYS A 60 -12.81 7.85 -8.51
CA LYS A 60 -13.46 7.58 -7.22
C LYS A 60 -14.94 7.93 -7.24
N ALA A 61 -15.31 9.05 -7.87
CA ALA A 61 -16.72 9.43 -8.02
C ALA A 61 -17.49 8.39 -8.85
N THR A 62 -16.91 7.94 -9.97
CA THR A 62 -17.49 6.86 -10.80
C THR A 62 -17.63 5.57 -10.00
N LEU A 63 -16.58 5.13 -9.30
CA LEU A 63 -16.62 3.94 -8.47
C LEU A 63 -17.69 4.04 -7.36
N THR A 64 -17.82 5.21 -6.74
CA THR A 64 -18.84 5.47 -5.70
C THR A 64 -20.24 5.28 -6.27
N GLN A 65 -20.52 5.89 -7.43
CA GLN A 65 -21.81 5.77 -8.10
C GLN A 65 -22.12 4.32 -8.51
N LEU A 66 -21.11 3.59 -8.99
CA LEU A 66 -21.25 2.18 -9.34
C LEU A 66 -21.58 1.33 -8.11
N LEU A 67 -20.87 1.53 -7.00
CA LEU A 67 -21.11 0.84 -5.73
C LEU A 67 -22.49 1.15 -5.11
N ASP A 68 -23.04 2.35 -5.33
CA ASP A 68 -24.40 2.72 -4.91
C ASP A 68 -25.50 1.98 -5.69
N THR A 69 -25.17 1.49 -6.87
CA THR A 69 -26.15 0.96 -7.81
C THR A 69 -26.15 -0.57 -7.84
N VAL A 70 -25.01 -1.22 -7.57
CA VAL A 70 -24.91 -2.68 -7.59
C VAL A 70 -25.50 -3.32 -6.33
N PRO A 71 -26.15 -4.49 -6.45
CA PRO A 71 -26.55 -5.27 -5.28
C PRO A 71 -25.29 -5.80 -4.57
N ALA A 72 -25.25 -5.64 -3.24
CA ALA A 72 -24.08 -6.00 -2.45
C ALA A 72 -23.82 -7.51 -2.38
N GLY A 73 -24.87 -8.34 -2.38
CA GLY A 73 -24.75 -9.80 -2.31
C GLY A 73 -23.84 -10.26 -1.16
N ASP A 74 -22.99 -11.25 -1.44
CA ASP A 74 -21.97 -11.78 -0.52
C ASP A 74 -20.60 -11.09 -0.69
N TYR A 75 -20.55 -9.89 -1.27
CA TYR A 75 -19.28 -9.20 -1.57
C TYR A 75 -18.86 -8.26 -0.44
N ASP A 76 -17.85 -8.67 0.34
CA ASP A 76 -17.35 -7.94 1.51
C ASP A 76 -17.06 -6.46 1.25
N TYR A 77 -16.41 -6.12 0.14
CA TYR A 77 -16.03 -4.73 -0.15
C TYR A 77 -17.22 -3.85 -0.52
N ILE A 78 -18.28 -4.44 -1.08
CA ILE A 78 -19.52 -3.74 -1.40
C ILE A 78 -20.38 -3.61 -0.13
N ASN A 79 -20.47 -4.68 0.67
CA ASN A 79 -21.15 -4.67 1.96
C ASN A 79 -20.54 -3.66 2.95
N ASN A 80 -19.23 -3.42 2.88
CA ASN A 80 -18.52 -2.43 3.68
C ASN A 80 -18.18 -1.16 2.88
N ARG A 81 -19.05 -0.74 1.95
CA ARG A 81 -18.83 0.36 0.99
C ARG A 81 -18.13 1.58 1.59
N ASP A 82 -18.64 2.12 2.70
CA ASP A 82 -18.09 3.37 3.24
C ASP A 82 -16.65 3.20 3.75
N GLN A 83 -16.35 2.05 4.37
CA GLN A 83 -15.00 1.71 4.79
C GLN A 83 -14.09 1.46 3.58
N THR A 84 -14.59 0.75 2.56
CA THR A 84 -13.90 0.51 1.29
C THR A 84 -13.53 1.84 0.62
N LEU A 85 -14.49 2.76 0.46
CA LEU A 85 -14.27 4.06 -0.16
C LEU A 85 -13.33 4.94 0.66
N ALA A 86 -13.38 4.86 2.00
CA ALA A 86 -12.43 5.56 2.87
C ALA A 86 -10.99 5.02 2.72
N ALA A 87 -10.83 3.72 2.51
CA ALA A 87 -9.53 3.06 2.33
C ALA A 87 -8.90 3.28 0.94
N ILE A 88 -9.70 3.61 -0.09
CA ILE A 88 -9.19 3.86 -1.45
C ILE A 88 -8.44 5.19 -1.52
N GLN A 89 -7.20 5.10 -1.97
CA GLN A 89 -6.30 6.24 -2.16
C GLN A 89 -6.74 7.12 -3.32
N VAL A 90 -6.78 8.44 -3.09
CA VAL A 90 -7.04 9.44 -4.13
C VAL A 90 -5.78 10.24 -4.38
N ALA A 91 -5.40 10.37 -5.64
CA ALA A 91 -4.33 11.25 -6.07
C ALA A 91 -4.80 12.11 -7.24
N GLU A 92 -4.35 13.37 -7.28
CA GLU A 92 -4.64 14.31 -8.37
C GLU A 92 -4.17 13.78 -9.74
N GLN A 93 -3.18 12.90 -9.73
CA GLN A 93 -2.67 12.23 -10.92
C GLN A 93 -2.69 10.70 -10.72
N PRO A 94 -3.01 9.92 -11.78
CA PRO A 94 -3.01 8.46 -11.72
C PRO A 94 -1.57 7.96 -11.49
N GLN A 95 -1.25 7.58 -10.25
CA GLN A 95 0.03 6.97 -9.90
C GLN A 95 -0.18 5.49 -9.59
N ALA A 96 0.32 4.62 -10.48
CA ALA A 96 0.53 3.22 -10.11
C ALA A 96 1.85 3.09 -9.36
N THR A 97 1.84 2.34 -8.26
CA THR A 97 3.06 1.73 -7.74
C THR A 97 3.60 0.79 -8.81
N THR A 98 4.68 1.20 -9.48
CA THR A 98 5.30 0.44 -10.55
C THR A 98 6.14 -0.72 -10.00
N HIS A 99 6.59 -1.60 -10.88
CA HIS A 99 7.55 -2.63 -10.50
C HIS A 99 8.89 -2.02 -10.06
N ASP A 100 9.29 -0.90 -10.67
CA ASP A 100 10.52 -0.19 -10.31
C ASP A 100 10.40 0.48 -8.94
N ASP A 101 9.22 1.00 -8.61
CA ASP A 101 8.88 1.51 -7.28
C ASP A 101 9.01 0.43 -6.20
N LEU A 102 8.48 -0.78 -6.45
CA LEU A 102 8.64 -1.92 -5.53
C LEU A 102 10.09 -2.39 -5.41
N ARG A 103 10.83 -2.36 -6.52
CA ARG A 103 12.27 -2.67 -6.52
C ARG A 103 13.06 -1.64 -5.72
N ALA A 104 12.72 -0.36 -5.84
CA ALA A 104 13.34 0.73 -5.08
C ALA A 104 13.03 0.59 -3.58
N LEU A 105 11.78 0.28 -3.21
CA LEU A 105 11.41 -0.02 -1.83
C LEU A 105 12.24 -1.18 -1.26
N SER A 106 12.30 -2.30 -1.99
CA SER A 106 13.04 -3.48 -1.56
C SER A 106 14.52 -3.18 -1.37
N ALA A 107 15.14 -2.48 -2.34
CA ALA A 107 16.55 -2.11 -2.28
C ALA A 107 16.84 -1.12 -1.15
N GLY A 108 16.00 -0.10 -0.98
CA GLY A 108 16.14 0.91 0.08
C GLY A 108 16.00 0.32 1.47
N THR A 109 15.01 -0.56 1.66
CA THR A 109 14.77 -1.26 2.93
C THR A 109 15.97 -2.15 3.29
N HIS A 110 16.45 -2.95 2.34
CA HIS A 110 17.62 -3.81 2.55
C HIS A 110 18.90 -2.99 2.83
N ALA A 111 19.14 -1.94 2.05
CA ALA A 111 20.32 -1.09 2.21
C ALA A 111 20.35 -0.32 3.54
N LEU A 112 19.19 0.06 4.08
CA LEU A 112 19.13 0.66 5.42
C LEU A 112 19.39 -0.38 6.51
N LEU A 113 18.80 -1.57 6.39
CA LEU A 113 19.02 -2.67 7.33
C LEU A 113 20.51 -3.03 7.44
N GLU A 114 21.19 -3.21 6.30
CA GLU A 114 22.60 -3.61 6.31
C GLU A 114 23.52 -2.49 6.80
N ARG A 115 23.15 -1.22 6.64
CA ARG A 115 23.88 -0.09 7.25
C ARG A 115 23.81 -0.12 8.78
N LEU A 116 22.68 -0.55 9.34
CA LEU A 116 22.42 -0.60 10.78
C LEU A 116 22.83 -1.94 11.41
N ALA A 117 23.27 -2.92 10.62
CA ALA A 117 23.42 -4.30 11.03
C ALA A 117 24.41 -4.50 12.20
N ASP A 118 25.46 -3.69 12.26
CA ASP A 118 26.48 -3.72 13.31
C ASP A 118 25.99 -3.19 14.67
N ARG A 119 24.96 -2.33 14.64
CA ARG A 119 24.36 -1.70 15.82
C ARG A 119 23.09 -2.39 16.30
N LEU A 120 22.57 -3.33 15.52
CA LEU A 120 21.37 -4.09 15.85
C LEU A 120 21.70 -5.35 16.65
N PRO A 121 20.82 -5.77 17.58
CA PRO A 121 20.90 -7.07 18.22
C PRO A 121 20.91 -8.20 17.18
N GLN A 122 21.80 -9.17 17.33
CA GLN A 122 22.00 -10.23 16.34
C GLN A 122 20.73 -11.09 16.12
N ASP A 123 19.98 -11.37 17.19
CA ASP A 123 18.70 -12.07 17.15
C ASP A 123 17.65 -11.33 16.31
N ARG A 124 17.62 -10.00 16.41
CA ARG A 124 16.72 -9.14 15.62
C ARG A 124 17.17 -8.97 14.18
N LEU A 125 18.47 -8.92 13.95
CA LEU A 125 19.02 -8.79 12.61
C LEU A 125 18.65 -9.99 11.72
N GLU A 126 18.68 -11.22 12.26
CA GLU A 126 18.26 -12.41 11.53
C GLU A 126 16.76 -12.39 11.16
N GLU A 127 15.91 -11.96 12.09
CA GLU A 127 14.48 -11.74 11.88
C GLU A 127 14.25 -10.71 10.76
N TYR A 128 14.93 -9.56 10.81
CA TYR A 128 14.76 -8.49 9.83
C TYR A 128 15.25 -8.91 8.44
N ARG A 129 16.37 -9.64 8.35
CA ARG A 129 16.85 -10.19 7.08
C ARG A 129 15.89 -11.23 6.50
N THR A 130 15.13 -11.93 7.34
CA THR A 130 14.09 -12.86 6.88
C THR A 130 12.93 -12.08 6.27
N LEU A 131 12.39 -11.09 6.99
CA LEU A 131 11.32 -10.22 6.49
C LEU A 131 11.70 -9.51 5.17
N SER A 132 12.95 -9.05 5.06
CA SER A 132 13.47 -8.42 3.85
C SER A 132 13.46 -9.37 2.65
N ARG A 133 13.75 -10.67 2.87
CA ARG A 133 13.79 -11.69 1.81
C ARG A 133 12.41 -12.13 1.35
N VAL A 134 11.45 -12.22 2.27
CA VAL A 134 10.07 -12.64 1.95
C VAL A 134 9.19 -11.49 1.47
N GLY A 135 9.68 -10.24 1.52
CA GLY A 135 8.96 -9.07 1.01
C GLY A 135 8.02 -8.41 2.02
N GLU A 136 8.15 -8.72 3.31
CA GLU A 136 7.35 -8.14 4.40
C GLU A 136 7.94 -6.80 4.84
N TRP A 137 8.04 -5.85 3.91
CA TRP A 137 8.78 -4.60 4.11
C TRP A 137 8.12 -3.66 5.10
N SER A 138 6.78 -3.62 5.17
CA SER A 138 6.05 -2.79 6.14
C SER A 138 6.35 -3.23 7.57
N MET A 139 6.26 -4.54 7.82
CA MET A 139 6.59 -5.14 9.12
C MET A 139 8.07 -4.94 9.47
N LEU A 140 8.98 -5.14 8.50
CA LEU A 140 10.40 -4.89 8.70
C LEU A 140 10.66 -3.44 9.13
N VAL A 141 10.10 -2.47 8.41
CA VAL A 141 10.32 -1.04 8.69
C VAL A 141 9.72 -0.66 10.04
N ASP A 142 8.58 -1.22 10.42
CA ASP A 142 7.98 -1.02 11.74
C ASP A 142 8.88 -1.55 12.87
N LEU A 143 9.33 -2.81 12.76
CA LEU A 143 10.19 -3.43 13.78
C LEU A 143 11.57 -2.78 13.86
N LEU A 144 12.13 -2.38 12.71
CA LEU A 144 13.38 -1.62 12.67
C LEU A 144 13.22 -0.28 13.39
N SER A 145 12.15 0.46 13.09
CA SER A 145 11.84 1.72 13.77
C SER A 145 11.66 1.52 15.28
N ALA A 146 10.98 0.45 15.69
CA ALA A 146 10.82 0.08 17.09
C ALA A 146 12.18 -0.14 17.77
N SER A 147 13.08 -0.90 17.15
CA SER A 147 14.42 -1.13 17.68
C SER A 147 15.22 0.16 17.81
N LEU A 148 15.19 1.03 16.80
CA LEU A 148 15.91 2.30 16.82
C LEU A 148 15.42 3.22 17.96
N VAL A 149 14.10 3.35 18.11
CA VAL A 149 13.47 4.19 19.14
C VAL A 149 13.67 3.61 20.53
N THR A 150 13.28 2.36 20.75
CA THR A 150 13.25 1.76 22.10
C THR A 150 14.64 1.54 22.68
N ARG A 151 15.62 1.23 21.84
CA ARG A 151 17.01 0.99 22.26
C ARG A 151 17.89 2.22 22.11
N ARG A 152 17.34 3.34 21.62
CA ARG A 152 18.07 4.61 21.38
C ARG A 152 19.33 4.38 20.54
N ILE A 153 19.24 3.50 19.53
CA ILE A 153 20.37 3.19 18.66
C ILE A 153 20.79 4.48 17.93
N PRO A 154 22.07 4.87 18.01
CA PRO A 154 22.53 6.06 17.33
C PRO A 154 22.48 5.88 15.81
N ILE A 155 21.93 6.88 15.13
CA ILE A 155 21.84 6.93 13.67
C ILE A 155 22.32 8.28 13.16
N SER A 156 22.87 8.30 11.95
CA SER A 156 23.23 9.55 11.26
C SER A 156 22.00 10.28 10.73
N PRO A 157 22.13 11.59 10.41
CA PRO A 157 21.08 12.32 9.69
C PRO A 157 20.67 11.64 8.37
N SER A 158 21.63 11.08 7.63
CA SER A 158 21.35 10.40 6.35
C SER A 158 20.59 9.08 6.52
N GLU A 159 20.82 8.35 7.60
CA GLU A 159 20.05 7.16 7.96
C GLU A 159 18.64 7.52 8.41
N ARG A 160 18.50 8.61 9.18
CA ARG A 160 17.19 9.15 9.57
C ARG A 160 16.37 9.57 8.36
N ASP A 161 16.99 10.23 7.37
CA ASP A 161 16.30 10.63 6.14
C ASP A 161 15.97 9.43 5.25
N ALA A 162 16.83 8.42 5.19
CA ALA A 162 16.54 7.16 4.51
C ALA A 162 15.34 6.44 5.16
N LEU A 163 15.28 6.39 6.49
CA LEU A 163 14.13 5.84 7.21
C LEU A 163 12.86 6.66 6.96
N ALA A 164 12.96 8.00 6.95
CA ALA A 164 11.83 8.88 6.65
C ALA A 164 11.26 8.62 5.24
N ALA A 165 12.14 8.39 4.24
CA ALA A 165 11.72 8.03 2.89
C ALA A 165 10.96 6.69 2.86
N LEU A 166 11.42 5.68 3.60
CA LEU A 166 10.74 4.38 3.72
C LEU A 166 9.39 4.50 4.46
N LEU A 167 9.33 5.24 5.57
CA LEU A 167 8.09 5.47 6.31
C LEU A 167 7.04 6.19 5.45
N ASN A 168 7.47 7.11 4.59
CA ASN A 168 6.59 7.81 3.66
C ASN A 168 6.04 6.94 2.53
N TRP A 169 6.67 5.80 2.27
CA TRP A 169 6.18 4.82 1.32
C TRP A 169 4.87 4.19 1.78
N PHE A 170 4.77 3.87 3.06
CA PHE A 170 3.60 3.23 3.64
C PHE A 170 2.53 4.26 3.95
N ARG A 171 1.27 3.91 3.67
CA ARG A 171 0.12 4.77 3.99
C ARG A 171 -0.45 4.37 5.34
N PRO A 172 -0.75 5.31 6.26
CA PRO A 172 -1.20 4.99 7.61
C PRO A 172 -2.45 4.09 7.65
N ALA A 173 -3.39 4.28 6.72
CA ALA A 173 -4.62 3.50 6.63
C ALA A 173 -4.38 2.02 6.28
N ALA A 174 -3.33 1.71 5.51
CA ALA A 174 -3.00 0.34 5.10
C ALA A 174 -2.15 -0.42 6.13
N VAL A 175 -1.69 0.26 7.18
CA VAL A 175 -0.77 -0.25 8.20
C VAL A 175 -1.23 0.13 9.59
N ALA A 176 -2.54 0.16 9.83
CA ALA A 176 -3.15 0.66 11.06
C ALA A 176 -2.61 -0.03 12.33
N ASP A 177 -2.19 -1.29 12.21
CA ASP A 177 -1.64 -2.10 13.30
C ASP A 177 -0.13 -1.91 13.52
N LEU A 178 0.57 -1.23 12.60
CA LEU A 178 2.01 -0.98 12.67
C LEU A 178 2.25 0.40 13.29
N ALA A 179 2.46 0.41 14.61
CA ALA A 179 2.44 1.62 15.41
C ALA A 179 3.47 2.67 14.97
N TYR A 180 4.70 2.27 14.63
CA TYR A 180 5.78 3.19 14.29
C TYR A 180 5.64 3.72 12.87
N VAL A 181 5.10 2.90 11.96
CA VAL A 181 4.79 3.32 10.58
C VAL A 181 3.58 4.27 10.55
N ARG A 182 2.55 3.96 11.35
CA ARG A 182 1.34 4.79 11.48
C ARG A 182 1.70 6.16 12.06
N ASP A 183 2.49 6.19 13.13
CA ASP A 183 2.90 7.41 13.81
C ASP A 183 4.32 7.85 13.43
N ARG A 184 4.53 8.04 12.13
CA ARG A 184 5.86 8.34 11.56
C ARG A 184 6.50 9.59 12.14
N GLU A 185 5.70 10.62 12.44
CA GLU A 185 6.21 11.92 12.90
C GLU A 185 6.81 11.77 14.30
N ASN A 186 6.08 11.12 15.22
CA ASN A 186 6.60 10.84 16.54
C ASN A 186 7.74 9.83 16.51
N THR A 187 7.67 8.82 15.63
CA THR A 187 8.78 7.88 15.40
C THR A 187 10.06 8.62 15.01
N LEU A 188 10.01 9.50 14.00
CA LEU A 188 11.16 10.26 13.54
C LEU A 188 11.69 11.24 14.59
N ALA A 189 10.81 11.83 15.40
CA ALA A 189 11.19 12.73 16.49
C ALA A 189 11.87 11.99 17.65
N ALA A 190 11.53 10.71 17.87
CA ALA A 190 12.07 9.90 18.97
C ALA A 190 13.46 9.29 18.68
N LEU A 191 13.95 9.38 17.43
CA LEU A 191 15.24 8.81 17.01
C LEU A 191 16.42 9.48 17.71
N ASN A 192 17.48 8.69 17.97
CA ASN A 192 18.74 9.18 18.50
C ASN A 192 19.66 9.59 17.34
N VAL A 193 19.45 10.78 16.79
CA VAL A 193 20.24 11.29 15.66
C VAL A 193 21.54 11.92 16.16
N THR A 194 22.68 11.43 15.65
CA THR A 194 24.03 11.89 16.03
C THR A 194 24.92 12.02 14.79
N ASP A 195 25.87 12.96 14.79
CA ASP A 195 26.82 13.13 13.67
C ASP A 195 27.89 12.02 13.58
N GLN A 196 28.04 11.23 14.65
CA GLN A 196 28.95 10.07 14.74
C GLN A 196 28.21 8.87 15.34
N PRO A 197 27.42 8.15 14.52
CA PRO A 197 26.61 7.04 14.99
C PRO A 197 27.38 5.73 15.21
#